data_AF-A0A2G0ZAM9-F1
#
_entry.id   AF-A0A2G0ZAM9-F1
#
_cell.length_a   1.000
_cell.length_b   1.000
_cell.length_c   1.000
_cell.angle_alpha   90.00
_cell.angle_beta   90.00
_cell.angle_gamma   90.00
#
_symmetry.space_group_name_H-M   'P 1'
#
loop_
_entity.id
_entity.type
_entity.pdbx_description
1 polymer ?
#
loop_
_entity_poly.entity_id
_entity_poly.type
_entity_poly.pdbx_seq_one_letter_code
_entity_poly.pdbx_strand_id
1 'polypeptide(L)'
;MASWFSEGTVSVQNGSPTVTGVGTKFSNCRAGDMFVGPDQGIYQVINPASDTLLAISPAYRGPAVGGAGYGIVPVNGYPKALADAVNQFVQQWGATLAGLGDVSTQDVVPVAMGGTGGRNPTEGRAGLGLGTAATAAVTVGNVDTTPGRVLKVGDFGVGADCVIVSDWNDAYNNLGSAFIAGNAVSPGGTGETINATGINLRRGGLVGAQLMIYNGDSRLFFRSAFGGFGPWVQVYHTGNTTRMADNTLRAI
;
A
#
# COMPACT_ATOMS: atom_id res chain seq x y z
N MET A 1 23.22 -22.12 -42.99
CA MET A 1 24.01 -21.19 -43.83
C MET A 1 23.02 -20.63 -44.85
N ALA A 2 22.85 -19.30 -44.96
CA ALA A 2 21.93 -18.74 -45.94
C ALA A 2 22.41 -19.13 -47.35
N SER A 3 21.75 -20.08 -47.99
CA SER A 3 22.04 -20.49 -49.36
C SER A 3 21.52 -19.42 -50.31
N TRP A 4 22.26 -19.11 -51.36
CA TRP A 4 21.80 -18.23 -52.42
C TRP A 4 20.54 -18.83 -53.08
N PHE A 5 19.55 -17.99 -53.40
CA PHE A 5 18.42 -18.42 -54.21
C PHE A 5 18.76 -18.23 -55.69
N SER A 6 18.88 -19.32 -56.43
CA SER A 6 19.21 -19.32 -57.87
C SER A 6 18.34 -20.29 -58.66
N GLU A 7 17.23 -20.76 -58.09
CA GLU A 7 16.30 -21.68 -58.74
C GLU A 7 15.50 -20.96 -59.83
N GLY A 8 15.31 -21.61 -60.98
CA GLY A 8 14.59 -21.05 -62.11
C GLY A 8 15.42 -20.07 -62.94
N THR A 9 14.75 -19.35 -63.83
CA THR A 9 15.38 -18.35 -64.71
C THR A 9 14.60 -17.05 -64.67
N VAL A 10 15.23 -15.94 -65.06
CA VAL A 10 14.62 -14.61 -65.08
C VAL A 10 14.60 -13.98 -66.45
N SER A 11 13.61 -13.12 -66.66
CA SER A 11 13.49 -12.18 -67.76
C SER A 11 13.55 -10.77 -67.19
N VAL A 12 14.50 -9.99 -67.71
CA VAL A 12 14.81 -8.62 -67.28
C VAL A 12 14.89 -7.71 -68.49
N GLN A 13 14.37 -6.50 -68.35
CA GLN A 13 14.33 -5.49 -69.40
C GLN A 13 15.14 -4.27 -68.98
N ASN A 14 16.01 -3.77 -69.88
CA ASN A 14 16.77 -2.55 -69.61
C ASN A 14 15.84 -1.38 -69.25
N GLY A 15 16.14 -0.69 -68.15
CA GLY A 15 15.35 0.43 -67.64
C GLY A 15 14.09 0.02 -66.87
N SER A 16 13.81 -1.28 -66.71
CA SER A 16 12.67 -1.77 -65.94
C SER A 16 13.08 -2.22 -64.53
N PRO A 17 12.31 -1.90 -63.47
CA PRO A 17 12.51 -2.47 -62.14
C PRO A 17 11.93 -3.88 -62.02
N THR A 18 11.20 -4.37 -63.03
CA THR A 18 10.48 -5.65 -62.95
C THR A 18 11.36 -6.81 -63.43
N VAL A 19 11.47 -7.83 -62.59
CA VAL A 19 12.10 -9.12 -62.87
C VAL A 19 11.00 -10.18 -62.91
N THR A 20 10.83 -10.83 -64.06
CA THR A 20 9.85 -11.91 -64.26
C THR A 20 10.55 -13.25 -64.28
N GLY A 21 10.21 -14.14 -63.36
CA GLY A 21 10.81 -15.46 -63.21
C GLY A 21 9.98 -16.59 -63.81
N VAL A 22 10.65 -17.68 -64.17
CA VAL A 22 10.05 -18.98 -64.53
C VAL A 22 10.70 -20.06 -63.67
N GLY A 23 9.89 -20.79 -62.92
CA GLY A 23 10.38 -21.79 -61.95
C GLY A 23 11.13 -21.18 -60.77
N THR A 24 11.03 -19.86 -60.56
CA THR A 24 11.65 -19.16 -59.44
C THR A 24 10.81 -19.29 -58.17
N LYS A 25 11.42 -18.97 -57.03
CA LYS A 25 10.77 -18.95 -55.71
C LYS A 25 11.01 -17.61 -55.00
N PHE A 26 10.72 -16.51 -55.68
CA PHE A 26 10.99 -15.16 -55.15
C PHE A 26 10.22 -14.86 -53.86
N SER A 27 9.11 -15.54 -53.56
CA SER A 27 8.40 -15.38 -52.28
C SER A 27 9.26 -15.73 -51.04
N ASN A 28 10.34 -16.49 -51.23
CA ASN A 28 11.28 -16.85 -50.16
C ASN A 28 12.33 -15.76 -49.87
N CYS A 29 12.51 -14.78 -50.76
CA CYS A 29 13.36 -13.63 -50.49
C CYS A 29 12.57 -12.52 -49.78
N ARG A 30 13.28 -11.50 -49.27
CA ARG A 30 12.70 -10.36 -48.58
C ARG A 30 13.10 -9.07 -49.27
N ALA A 31 12.25 -8.05 -49.14
CA ALA A 31 12.65 -6.68 -49.42
C ALA A 31 13.95 -6.34 -48.65
N GLY A 32 14.95 -5.82 -49.35
CA GLY A 32 16.29 -5.57 -48.81
C GLY A 32 17.33 -6.64 -49.18
N ASP A 33 16.93 -7.81 -49.66
CA ASP A 33 17.87 -8.81 -50.15
C ASP A 33 18.61 -8.33 -51.40
N MET A 34 19.80 -8.90 -51.63
CA MET A 34 20.63 -8.54 -52.75
C MET A 34 20.28 -9.41 -53.96
N PHE A 35 19.78 -8.81 -55.03
CA PHE A 35 19.60 -9.46 -56.33
C PHE A 35 20.84 -9.25 -57.20
N VAL A 36 21.41 -10.34 -57.70
CA VAL A 36 22.50 -10.35 -58.67
C VAL A 36 21.89 -10.69 -60.03
N GLY A 37 21.89 -9.71 -60.92
CA GLY A 37 21.30 -9.82 -62.25
C GLY A 37 22.17 -10.60 -63.24
N PRO A 38 21.62 -10.98 -64.41
CA PRO A 38 22.36 -11.63 -65.49
C PRO A 38 23.58 -10.84 -66.00
N ASP A 39 23.56 -9.52 -65.80
CA ASP A 39 24.63 -8.57 -66.10
C ASP A 39 25.77 -8.59 -65.07
N GLN A 40 25.73 -9.50 -64.08
CA GLN A 40 26.58 -9.49 -62.88
C GLN A 40 26.42 -8.22 -62.02
N GLY A 41 25.38 -7.44 -62.28
CA GLY A 41 25.06 -6.22 -61.53
C GLY A 41 24.38 -6.55 -60.20
N ILE A 42 24.64 -5.71 -59.19
CA ILE A 42 23.99 -5.79 -57.89
C ILE A 42 22.82 -4.81 -57.83
N TYR A 43 21.70 -5.30 -57.30
CA TYR A 43 20.44 -4.60 -57.13
C TYR A 43 19.81 -4.96 -55.78
N GLN A 44 19.03 -4.05 -55.22
CA GLN A 44 18.24 -4.31 -54.03
C GLN A 44 16.87 -4.86 -54.43
N VAL A 45 16.44 -5.96 -53.82
CA VAL A 45 15.06 -6.42 -53.88
C VAL A 45 14.16 -5.41 -53.17
N ILE A 46 13.21 -4.82 -53.88
CA ILE A 46 12.24 -3.87 -53.30
C ILE A 46 10.99 -4.59 -52.85
N ASN A 47 10.48 -5.51 -53.68
CA ASN A 47 9.27 -6.25 -53.35
C ASN A 47 9.22 -7.59 -54.13
N PRO A 48 9.28 -8.75 -53.46
CA PRO A 48 8.94 -10.03 -54.06
C PRO A 48 7.41 -10.18 -54.14
N ALA A 49 6.82 -9.79 -55.26
CA ALA A 49 5.37 -9.75 -55.44
C ALA A 49 4.72 -11.15 -55.52
N SER A 50 5.45 -12.15 -56.00
CA SER A 50 5.03 -13.56 -56.06
C SER A 50 6.24 -14.48 -56.26
N ASP A 51 6.04 -15.80 -56.38
CA ASP A 51 7.11 -16.74 -56.76
C ASP A 51 7.85 -16.35 -58.05
N THR A 52 7.16 -15.68 -58.98
CA THR A 52 7.62 -15.39 -60.35
C THR A 52 7.69 -13.91 -60.68
N LEU A 53 7.43 -13.01 -59.74
CA LEU A 53 7.51 -11.58 -59.98
C LEU A 53 8.22 -10.87 -58.82
N LEU A 54 9.23 -10.09 -59.17
CA LEU A 54 10.09 -9.38 -58.23
C LEU A 54 10.36 -7.96 -58.75
N ALA A 55 10.38 -6.98 -57.86
CA ALA A 55 10.82 -5.62 -58.16
C ALA A 55 12.22 -5.35 -57.59
N ILE A 56 13.08 -4.68 -58.35
CA ILE A 56 14.45 -4.32 -57.96
C ILE A 56 14.71 -2.81 -58.05
N SER A 57 15.70 -2.32 -57.30
CA SER A 57 16.21 -0.95 -57.38
C SER A 57 17.74 -0.92 -57.34
N PRO A 58 18.43 -0.12 -58.18
CA PRO A 58 17.85 0.68 -59.28
C PRO A 58 17.20 -0.23 -60.36
N ALA A 59 16.52 0.36 -61.35
CA ALA A 59 16.04 -0.42 -62.49
C ALA A 59 17.19 -1.17 -63.19
N TYR A 60 16.88 -2.31 -63.81
CA TYR A 60 17.88 -3.17 -64.44
C TYR A 60 18.66 -2.40 -65.51
N ARG A 61 19.99 -2.44 -65.43
CA ARG A 61 20.89 -1.58 -66.24
C ARG A 61 21.50 -2.32 -67.44
N GLY A 62 21.49 -3.65 -67.42
CA GLY A 62 22.06 -4.48 -68.48
C GLY A 62 21.17 -4.58 -69.72
N PRO A 63 21.68 -5.17 -70.82
CA PRO A 63 20.87 -5.53 -71.99
C PRO A 63 19.69 -6.42 -71.59
N ALA A 64 18.53 -6.28 -72.26
CA ALA A 64 17.38 -7.12 -71.99
C ALA A 64 17.69 -8.60 -72.29
N VAL A 65 17.38 -9.49 -71.34
CA VAL A 65 17.64 -10.93 -71.47
C VAL A 65 16.48 -11.71 -70.86
N GLY A 66 16.02 -12.75 -71.57
CA GLY A 66 15.03 -13.72 -71.09
C GLY A 66 15.67 -15.09 -70.84
N GLY A 67 15.17 -15.81 -69.83
CA GLY A 67 15.64 -17.17 -69.51
C GLY A 67 17.06 -17.23 -68.92
N ALA A 68 17.53 -16.15 -68.30
CA ALA A 68 18.89 -16.07 -67.75
C ALA A 68 18.98 -16.54 -66.29
N GLY A 69 20.20 -16.94 -65.88
CA GLY A 69 20.53 -17.20 -64.49
C GLY A 69 20.61 -15.93 -63.65
N TYR A 70 20.38 -16.07 -62.35
CA TYR A 70 20.43 -14.99 -61.36
C TYR A 70 20.86 -15.56 -60.00
N GLY A 71 21.09 -14.67 -59.03
CA GLY A 71 21.22 -15.08 -57.64
C GLY A 71 20.55 -14.06 -56.71
N ILE A 72 19.91 -14.52 -55.63
CA ILE A 72 19.50 -13.66 -54.53
C ILE A 72 20.24 -14.08 -53.27
N VAL A 73 20.92 -13.12 -52.65
CA VAL A 73 21.63 -13.30 -51.40
C VAL A 73 20.80 -12.67 -50.28
N PRO A 74 20.35 -13.47 -49.29
CA PRO A 74 19.69 -12.93 -48.12
C PRO A 74 20.61 -11.96 -47.39
N VAL A 75 20.19 -10.70 -47.26
CA VAL A 75 20.92 -9.71 -46.47
C VAL A 75 20.27 -9.70 -45.10
N ASN A 76 20.81 -10.51 -44.18
CA ASN A 76 20.36 -10.57 -42.79
C ASN A 76 20.75 -9.28 -42.05
N GLY A 77 20.04 -8.18 -42.32
CA GLY A 77 19.94 -7.08 -41.40
C GLY A 77 19.04 -7.52 -40.26
N TYR A 78 19.61 -8.03 -39.16
CA TYR A 78 18.91 -7.94 -37.87
C TYR A 78 18.33 -6.53 -37.80
N PRO A 79 17.00 -6.34 -37.55
CA PRO A 79 16.36 -5.07 -37.79
C PRO A 79 17.15 -4.01 -37.04
N LYS A 80 17.85 -3.11 -37.74
CA LYS A 80 18.74 -2.12 -37.13
C LYS A 80 18.01 -1.37 -36.01
N ALA A 81 16.73 -1.11 -36.22
CA ALA A 81 15.81 -0.57 -35.22
C ALA A 81 15.68 -1.41 -33.94
N LEU A 82 15.65 -2.74 -34.01
CA LEU A 82 15.62 -3.63 -32.84
C LEU A 82 16.96 -3.60 -32.09
N ALA A 83 18.08 -3.67 -32.81
CA ALA A 83 19.41 -3.60 -32.20
C ALA A 83 19.62 -2.23 -31.52
N ASP A 84 19.22 -1.15 -32.19
CA ASP A 84 19.25 0.21 -31.65
C ASP A 84 18.32 0.34 -30.43
N ALA A 85 17.12 -0.24 -30.47
CA ALA A 85 16.19 -0.22 -29.33
C ALA A 85 16.72 -1.00 -28.11
N VAL A 86 17.34 -2.16 -28.30
CA VAL A 86 17.95 -2.93 -27.20
C VAL A 86 19.16 -2.18 -26.63
N ASN A 87 20.00 -1.58 -27.49
CA ASN A 87 21.13 -0.77 -27.03
C ASN A 87 20.67 0.45 -26.23
N GLN A 88 19.60 1.14 -26.66
CA GLN A 88 19.00 2.23 -25.91
C GLN A 88 18.47 1.76 -24.55
N PHE A 89 17.80 0.61 -24.50
CA PHE A 89 17.35 0.01 -23.24
C PHE A 89 18.51 -0.26 -22.28
N VAL A 90 19.61 -0.87 -22.76
CA VAL A 90 20.79 -1.17 -21.94
C VAL A 90 21.49 0.11 -21.48
N GLN A 91 21.60 1.13 -22.31
CA GLN A 91 22.19 2.42 -21.91
C GLN A 91 21.35 3.14 -20.87
N GLN A 92 20.02 3.10 -21.00
CA GLN A 92 19.11 3.77 -20.09
C GLN A 92 18.94 3.02 -18.76
N TRP A 93 18.84 1.69 -18.80
CA TRP A 93 18.43 0.89 -17.64
C TRP A 93 19.48 -0.11 -17.15
N GLY A 94 20.55 -0.36 -17.90
CA GLY A 94 21.53 -1.40 -17.57
C GLY A 94 22.21 -1.17 -16.21
N ALA A 95 22.68 0.06 -15.96
CA ALA A 95 23.27 0.41 -14.66
C ALA A 95 22.24 0.34 -13.52
N THR A 96 21.00 0.78 -13.75
CA THR A 96 19.92 0.73 -12.77
C THR A 96 19.54 -0.71 -12.40
N LEU A 97 19.42 -1.59 -13.40
CA LEU A 97 19.07 -2.99 -13.19
C LEU A 97 20.21 -3.75 -12.50
N ALA A 98 21.46 -3.48 -12.88
CA ALA A 98 22.63 -4.02 -12.19
C ALA A 98 22.71 -3.53 -10.74
N GLY A 99 22.29 -2.28 -10.48
CA GLY A 99 22.27 -1.67 -9.16
C GLY A 99 21.27 -2.31 -8.18
N LEU A 100 20.30 -3.11 -8.63
CA LEU A 100 19.39 -3.83 -7.74
C LEU A 100 20.10 -4.91 -6.91
N GLY A 101 21.22 -5.45 -7.40
CA GLY A 101 21.97 -6.51 -6.70
C GLY A 101 21.09 -7.71 -6.31
N ASP A 102 21.29 -8.23 -5.11
CA ASP A 102 20.60 -9.44 -4.62
C ASP A 102 19.07 -9.28 -4.50
N VAL A 103 18.58 -8.04 -4.41
CA VAL A 103 17.14 -7.73 -4.34
C VAL A 103 16.43 -8.15 -5.63
N SER A 104 17.12 -8.17 -6.77
CA SER A 104 16.53 -8.53 -8.07
C SER A 104 16.03 -9.97 -8.16
N THR A 105 16.41 -10.82 -7.20
CA THR A 105 16.02 -12.24 -7.15
C THR A 105 14.98 -12.54 -6.08
N GLN A 106 14.56 -11.53 -5.30
CA GLN A 106 13.66 -11.72 -4.18
C GLN A 106 12.20 -11.57 -4.63
N ASP A 107 11.38 -12.59 -4.40
CA ASP A 107 9.93 -12.48 -4.57
C ASP A 107 9.28 -11.54 -3.54
N VAL A 108 9.93 -11.39 -2.38
CA VAL A 108 9.59 -10.44 -1.32
C VAL A 108 10.90 -9.90 -0.78
N VAL A 109 11.06 -8.58 -0.81
CA VAL A 109 12.28 -7.96 -0.25
C VAL A 109 12.26 -8.14 1.27
N PRO A 110 13.23 -8.85 1.86
CA PRO A 110 13.30 -9.02 3.32
C PRO A 110 13.70 -7.72 4.01
N VAL A 111 13.44 -7.63 5.32
CA VAL A 111 13.79 -6.44 6.12
C VAL A 111 15.29 -6.14 6.10
N ALA A 112 16.13 -7.17 6.10
CA ALA A 112 17.59 -7.02 5.99
C ALA A 112 18.05 -6.35 4.68
N MET A 113 17.21 -6.37 3.64
CA MET A 113 17.46 -5.73 2.34
C MET A 113 16.62 -4.46 2.14
N GLY A 114 16.06 -3.88 3.21
CA GLY A 114 15.28 -2.64 3.16
C GLY A 114 13.81 -2.81 2.77
N GLY A 115 13.32 -4.05 2.64
CA GLY A 115 11.90 -4.32 2.45
C GLY A 115 11.13 -4.43 3.76
N THR A 116 9.88 -4.91 3.68
CA THR A 116 9.02 -5.17 4.85
C THR A 116 8.96 -6.65 5.20
N GLY A 117 9.50 -7.54 4.36
CA GLY A 117 9.38 -8.98 4.53
C GLY A 117 7.98 -9.54 4.27
N GLY A 118 7.07 -8.76 3.68
CA GLY A 118 5.71 -9.22 3.37
C GLY A 118 5.14 -8.68 2.06
N ARG A 119 4.19 -9.42 1.48
CA ARG A 119 3.47 -9.07 0.23
C ARG A 119 2.21 -8.24 0.46
N ASN A 120 1.80 -8.10 1.72
CA ASN A 120 0.60 -7.37 2.13
C ASN A 120 0.83 -6.70 3.49
N PRO A 121 -0.07 -5.82 3.95
CA PRO A 121 0.12 -5.11 5.22
C PRO A 121 0.27 -6.03 6.43
N THR A 122 -0.39 -7.19 6.47
CA THR A 122 -0.32 -8.12 7.60
C THR A 122 1.05 -8.80 7.67
N GLU A 123 1.53 -9.32 6.55
CA GLU A 123 2.87 -9.91 6.46
C GLU A 123 3.96 -8.86 6.69
N GLY A 124 3.79 -7.64 6.18
CA GLY A 124 4.76 -6.55 6.38
C GLY A 124 4.88 -6.15 7.86
N ARG A 125 3.76 -6.09 8.59
CA ARG A 125 3.80 -5.88 10.06
C ARG A 125 4.51 -7.02 10.78
N ALA A 126 4.25 -8.27 10.38
CA ALA A 126 4.91 -9.43 10.95
C ALA A 126 6.43 -9.43 10.66
N GLY A 127 6.83 -9.10 9.44
CA GLY A 127 8.24 -9.01 9.04
C GLY A 127 9.01 -7.93 9.80
N LEU A 128 8.36 -6.78 10.05
CA LEU A 128 8.91 -5.70 10.88
C LEU A 128 8.83 -5.97 12.40
N GLY A 129 8.26 -7.11 12.83
CA GLY A 129 8.11 -7.45 14.24
C GLY A 129 7.10 -6.58 15.01
N LEU A 130 6.14 -5.97 14.31
CA LEU A 130 5.15 -5.09 14.90
C LEU A 130 4.03 -5.88 15.61
N GLY A 131 3.66 -5.44 16.81
CA GLY A 131 2.58 -6.03 17.61
C GLY A 131 1.17 -5.58 17.20
N THR A 132 0.16 -6.09 17.91
CA THR A 132 -1.27 -5.82 17.65
C THR A 132 -1.66 -4.35 17.74
N ALA A 133 -0.95 -3.57 18.56
CA ALA A 133 -1.14 -2.12 18.68
C ALA A 133 -0.98 -1.38 17.34
N ALA A 134 -0.16 -1.90 16.41
CA ALA A 134 0.04 -1.31 15.08
C ALA A 134 -1.20 -1.37 14.17
N THR A 135 -2.23 -2.10 14.58
CA THR A 135 -3.51 -2.23 13.85
C THR A 135 -4.71 -1.65 14.61
N ALA A 136 -4.52 -1.36 15.90
CA ALA A 136 -5.58 -0.83 16.73
C ALA A 136 -5.75 0.66 16.48
N ALA A 137 -6.99 1.11 16.37
CA ALA A 137 -7.29 2.55 16.36
C ALA A 137 -6.89 3.15 17.71
N VAL A 138 -6.46 4.41 17.69
CA VAL A 138 -6.25 5.18 18.90
C VAL A 138 -7.58 5.79 19.34
N THR A 139 -7.76 5.95 20.65
CA THR A 139 -8.95 6.59 21.22
C THR A 139 -9.20 7.99 20.63
N VAL A 140 -10.48 8.38 20.52
CA VAL A 140 -10.94 9.66 19.95
C VAL A 140 -11.65 10.47 21.03
N GLY A 141 -10.91 11.42 21.61
CA GLY A 141 -11.34 12.19 22.77
C GLY A 141 -11.27 11.41 24.08
N ASN A 142 -11.46 12.12 25.19
CA ASN A 142 -11.27 11.60 26.55
C ASN A 142 -12.46 10.80 27.11
N VAL A 143 -13.49 10.58 26.28
CA VAL A 143 -14.75 9.89 26.62
C VAL A 143 -14.99 8.64 25.76
N ASP A 144 -13.96 8.16 25.05
CA ASP A 144 -14.09 7.13 24.01
C ASP A 144 -14.25 5.71 24.57
N THR A 145 -15.49 5.25 24.70
CA THR A 145 -15.83 3.91 25.20
C THR A 145 -15.73 2.79 24.17
N THR A 146 -15.15 3.02 22.98
CA THR A 146 -15.01 1.99 21.94
C THR A 146 -14.01 0.91 22.34
N PRO A 147 -14.42 -0.37 22.50
CA PRO A 147 -13.50 -1.44 22.87
C PRO A 147 -12.40 -1.68 21.82
N GLY A 148 -11.22 -2.10 22.27
CA GLY A 148 -10.11 -2.51 21.40
C GLY A 148 -9.23 -1.38 20.87
N ARG A 149 -9.48 -0.13 21.25
CA ARG A 149 -8.61 1.02 20.93
C ARG A 149 -7.42 1.13 21.88
N VAL A 150 -6.32 1.71 21.40
CA VAL A 150 -5.16 2.09 22.21
C VAL A 150 -5.48 3.38 22.95
N LEU A 151 -5.28 3.37 24.27
CA LEU A 151 -5.53 4.51 25.15
C LEU A 151 -4.46 5.59 24.98
N LYS A 152 -4.85 6.86 24.76
CA LYS A 152 -3.93 8.01 24.86
C LYS A 152 -3.85 8.53 26.29
N VAL A 153 -2.73 9.18 26.61
CA VAL A 153 -2.59 9.94 27.86
C VAL A 153 -3.71 10.97 27.97
N GLY A 154 -4.36 11.00 29.14
CA GLY A 154 -5.47 11.89 29.48
C GLY A 154 -6.86 11.35 29.16
N ASP A 155 -6.98 10.30 28.34
CA ASP A 155 -8.28 9.69 28.10
C ASP A 155 -8.76 8.96 29.36
N PHE A 156 -10.05 9.12 29.68
CA PHE A 156 -10.64 8.68 30.95
C PHE A 156 -9.95 9.23 32.22
N GLY A 157 -9.17 10.31 32.09
CA GLY A 157 -8.41 10.91 33.18
C GLY A 157 -7.19 10.10 33.61
N VAL A 158 -6.67 9.22 32.75
CA VAL A 158 -5.50 8.38 33.04
C VAL A 158 -4.22 9.11 32.61
N GLY A 159 -3.34 9.40 33.56
CA GLY A 159 -2.02 9.98 33.28
C GLY A 159 -2.01 11.48 32.96
N ALA A 160 -3.15 12.16 33.04
CA ALA A 160 -3.28 13.63 32.97
C ALA A 160 -4.48 14.08 33.84
N ASP A 161 -5.01 15.28 33.60
CA ASP A 161 -6.18 15.82 34.31
C ASP A 161 -7.40 14.90 34.19
N CYS A 162 -8.24 14.88 35.24
CA CYS A 162 -9.49 14.12 35.26
C CYS A 162 -10.47 14.61 34.17
N VAL A 163 -11.38 13.74 33.75
CA VAL A 163 -12.45 14.14 32.82
C VAL A 163 -13.43 15.06 33.57
N ILE A 164 -13.58 16.29 33.09
CA ILE A 164 -14.53 17.25 33.66
C ILE A 164 -15.96 16.87 33.26
N VAL A 165 -16.83 16.71 34.26
CA VAL A 165 -18.23 16.31 34.08
C VAL A 165 -19.18 17.30 34.75
N SER A 166 -20.37 17.46 34.16
CA SER A 166 -21.46 18.28 34.72
C SER A 166 -22.50 17.46 35.49
N ASP A 167 -22.59 16.16 35.21
CA ASP A 167 -23.49 15.23 35.87
C ASP A 167 -22.78 13.89 36.13
N TRP A 168 -22.74 13.50 37.40
CA TRP A 168 -22.06 12.28 37.83
C TRP A 168 -22.81 10.99 37.46
N ASN A 169 -24.14 11.02 37.35
CA ASN A 169 -24.93 9.88 36.85
C ASN A 169 -24.67 9.66 35.35
N ASP A 170 -24.71 10.73 34.56
CA ASP A 170 -24.48 10.64 33.11
C ASP A 170 -23.04 10.25 32.79
N ALA A 171 -22.08 10.80 33.54
CA ALA A 171 -20.67 10.41 33.46
C ALA A 171 -20.49 8.89 33.58
N TYR A 172 -21.20 8.23 34.51
CA TYR A 172 -21.13 6.79 34.68
C TYR A 172 -21.65 6.02 33.44
N ASN A 173 -22.73 6.49 32.84
CA ASN A 173 -23.33 5.86 31.66
C ASN A 173 -22.53 6.10 30.37
N ASN A 174 -21.94 7.27 30.23
CA ASN A 174 -21.27 7.69 28.99
C ASN A 174 -19.76 7.37 28.98
N LEU A 175 -19.08 7.49 30.12
CA LEU A 175 -17.64 7.22 30.25
C LEU A 175 -17.35 5.79 30.68
N GLY A 176 -18.29 5.14 31.36
CA GLY A 176 -18.00 3.89 32.05
C GLY A 176 -17.02 4.11 33.20
N SER A 177 -15.98 3.28 33.28
CA SER A 177 -14.95 3.40 34.32
C SER A 177 -13.93 4.46 33.96
N ALA A 178 -13.81 5.51 34.78
CA ALA A 178 -13.00 6.68 34.49
C ALA A 178 -12.67 7.48 35.76
N PHE A 179 -11.59 8.24 35.72
CA PHE A 179 -11.28 9.31 36.68
C PHE A 179 -11.99 10.59 36.23
N ILE A 180 -12.81 11.14 37.13
CA ILE A 180 -13.71 12.25 36.81
C ILE A 180 -13.59 13.35 37.86
N ALA A 181 -13.87 14.58 37.46
CA ALA A 181 -14.00 15.70 38.38
C ALA A 181 -15.13 16.62 37.91
N GLY A 182 -15.73 17.34 38.84
CA GLY A 182 -16.81 18.25 38.49
C GLY A 182 -17.63 18.67 39.69
N ASN A 183 -18.62 19.50 39.41
CA ASN A 183 -19.58 19.91 40.41
C ASN A 183 -20.60 18.78 40.62
N ALA A 184 -20.83 18.40 41.87
CA ALA A 184 -21.85 17.44 42.28
C ALA A 184 -22.81 18.10 43.27
N VAL A 185 -24.05 17.67 43.30
CA VAL A 185 -24.93 17.98 44.42
C VAL A 185 -24.44 17.19 45.63
N SER A 186 -24.22 17.89 46.75
CA SER A 186 -23.76 17.34 48.01
C SER A 186 -24.62 16.15 48.43
N PRO A 187 -24.01 14.97 48.62
CA PRO A 187 -24.64 13.83 49.28
C PRO A 187 -25.32 14.21 50.60
N GLY A 188 -26.56 13.79 50.81
CA GLY A 188 -27.27 13.99 52.09
C GLY A 188 -28.37 15.07 52.09
N GLY A 189 -28.72 15.63 50.93
CA GLY A 189 -29.94 16.44 50.78
C GLY A 189 -29.81 17.90 51.26
N THR A 190 -28.59 18.40 51.52
CA THR A 190 -28.36 19.80 51.86
C THR A 190 -28.54 20.76 50.66
N GLY A 191 -28.59 20.22 49.44
CA GLY A 191 -28.73 21.00 48.20
C GLY A 191 -27.47 21.79 47.81
N GLU A 192 -26.39 21.70 48.61
CA GLU A 192 -25.13 22.38 48.35
C GLU A 192 -24.44 21.80 47.12
N THR A 193 -23.82 22.64 46.30
CA THR A 193 -22.98 22.15 45.19
C THR A 193 -21.53 22.04 45.66
N ILE A 194 -20.95 20.85 45.52
CA ILE A 194 -19.57 20.57 45.90
C ILE A 194 -18.70 20.34 44.66
N ASN A 195 -17.48 20.88 44.66
CA ASN A 195 -16.48 20.56 43.65
C ASN A 195 -15.72 19.30 44.07
N ALA A 196 -15.89 18.21 43.33
CA ALA A 196 -15.38 16.90 43.72
C ALA A 196 -14.53 16.26 42.63
N THR A 197 -13.62 15.40 43.07
CA THR A 197 -12.83 14.50 42.22
C THR A 197 -13.16 13.06 42.60
N GLY A 198 -13.21 12.15 41.65
CA GLY A 198 -13.67 10.79 41.91
C GLY A 198 -13.36 9.80 40.82
N ILE A 199 -13.88 8.59 41.02
CA ILE A 199 -13.73 7.48 40.10
C ILE A 199 -15.06 6.77 39.90
N ASN A 200 -15.35 6.47 38.64
CA ASN A 200 -16.42 5.56 38.25
C ASN A 200 -15.87 4.14 38.17
N LEU A 201 -16.55 3.21 38.83
CA LEU A 201 -16.24 1.79 38.81
C LEU A 201 -17.43 1.05 38.19
N ARG A 202 -17.50 1.03 36.85
CA ARG A 202 -18.60 0.41 36.13
C ARG A 202 -18.27 -1.03 35.77
N ARG A 203 -19.10 -1.96 36.25
CA ARG A 203 -19.02 -3.37 35.82
C ARG A 203 -19.75 -3.58 34.49
N GLY A 204 -20.90 -2.95 34.29
CA GLY A 204 -21.71 -3.01 33.07
C GLY A 204 -23.14 -2.54 33.31
N GLY A 205 -23.74 -1.82 32.36
CA GLY A 205 -25.05 -1.19 32.58
C GLY A 205 -25.06 -0.31 33.85
N LEU A 206 -26.17 -0.28 34.59
CA LEU A 206 -26.28 0.35 35.92
C LEU A 206 -25.90 -0.63 37.04
N VAL A 207 -24.76 -1.32 36.89
CA VAL A 207 -24.19 -2.19 37.92
C VAL A 207 -22.74 -1.80 38.18
N GLY A 208 -22.43 -1.39 39.41
CA GLY A 208 -21.10 -0.93 39.83
C GLY A 208 -21.14 0.07 40.98
N ALA A 209 -20.18 0.98 41.04
CA ALA A 209 -20.05 1.96 42.11
C ALA A 209 -19.42 3.28 41.65
N GLN A 210 -19.58 4.32 42.46
CA GLN A 210 -18.84 5.57 42.34
C GLN A 210 -18.27 5.96 43.68
N LEU A 211 -17.10 6.60 43.61
CA LEU A 211 -16.40 7.21 44.73
C LEU A 211 -16.17 8.69 44.40
N MET A 212 -16.41 9.57 45.36
CA MET A 212 -16.08 10.99 45.24
C MET A 212 -15.34 11.47 46.50
N ILE A 213 -14.44 12.43 46.31
CA ILE A 213 -13.80 13.20 47.36
C ILE A 213 -14.16 14.67 47.13
N TYR A 214 -14.72 15.31 48.14
CA TYR A 214 -14.96 16.74 48.10
C TYR A 214 -13.63 17.50 48.27
N ASN A 215 -13.26 18.30 47.27
CA ASN A 215 -11.97 19.00 47.23
C ASN A 215 -11.85 20.11 48.30
N GLY A 216 -12.97 20.64 48.81
CA GLY A 216 -12.96 21.74 49.79
C GLY A 216 -12.77 21.32 51.25
N ASP A 217 -13.11 20.08 51.60
CA ASP A 217 -13.21 19.64 53.01
C ASP A 217 -12.81 18.16 53.20
N SER A 218 -12.19 17.54 52.19
CA SER A 218 -11.69 16.15 52.23
C SER A 218 -12.72 15.06 52.55
N ARG A 219 -14.04 15.36 52.48
CA ARG A 219 -15.09 14.38 52.75
C ARG A 219 -15.16 13.35 51.62
N LEU A 220 -15.11 12.06 52.00
CA LEU A 220 -15.21 10.92 51.08
C LEU A 220 -16.64 10.39 51.05
N PHE A 221 -17.19 10.21 49.85
CA PHE A 221 -18.50 9.61 49.65
C PHE A 221 -18.46 8.50 48.61
N PHE A 222 -19.33 7.52 48.77
CA PHE A 222 -19.52 6.46 47.77
C PHE A 222 -20.99 6.12 47.61
N ARG A 223 -21.31 5.49 46.48
CA ARG A 223 -22.62 4.85 46.23
C ARG A 223 -22.46 3.67 45.29
N SER A 224 -23.38 2.72 45.40
CA SER A 224 -23.50 1.60 44.46
C SER A 224 -24.63 1.84 43.46
N ALA A 225 -24.49 1.23 42.28
CA ALA A 225 -25.55 1.09 41.30
C ALA A 225 -25.92 -0.39 41.13
N PHE A 226 -27.22 -0.69 41.19
CA PHE A 226 -27.78 -1.99 40.83
C PHE A 226 -29.20 -1.81 40.26
N GLY A 227 -29.30 -1.53 38.96
CA GLY A 227 -30.56 -1.13 38.31
C GLY A 227 -30.95 0.33 38.57
N GLY A 228 -30.13 1.06 39.31
CA GLY A 228 -30.29 2.46 39.69
C GLY A 228 -29.24 2.83 40.75
N PHE A 229 -28.96 4.11 40.91
CA PHE A 229 -28.04 4.57 41.95
C PHE A 229 -28.73 4.61 43.30
N GLY A 230 -28.09 4.01 44.31
CA GLY A 230 -28.43 4.28 45.70
C GLY A 230 -28.08 5.71 46.11
N PRO A 231 -28.57 6.17 47.27
CA PRO A 231 -28.14 7.45 47.82
C PRO A 231 -26.63 7.44 48.07
N TRP A 232 -26.01 8.61 47.99
CA TRP A 232 -24.63 8.78 48.40
C TRP A 232 -24.49 8.63 49.92
N VAL A 233 -23.44 7.92 50.34
CA VAL A 233 -23.11 7.68 51.75
C VAL A 233 -21.73 8.25 52.04
N GLN A 234 -21.61 9.02 53.12
CA GLN A 234 -20.35 9.60 53.58
C GLN A 234 -19.56 8.58 54.42
N VAL A 235 -18.24 8.55 54.27
CA VAL A 235 -17.34 7.83 55.17
C VAL A 235 -17.00 8.73 56.36
N TYR A 236 -17.21 8.21 57.56
CA TYR A 236 -16.81 8.85 58.80
C TYR A 236 -15.39 8.45 59.19
N HIS A 237 -14.57 9.43 59.52
CA HIS A 237 -13.17 9.30 59.93
C HIS A 237 -12.84 10.33 61.02
N THR A 238 -11.63 10.28 61.56
CA THR A 238 -11.17 11.16 62.66
C THR A 238 -11.21 12.65 62.37
N GLY A 239 -11.36 13.04 61.10
CA GLY A 239 -11.49 14.45 60.69
C GLY A 239 -12.93 14.96 60.68
N ASN A 240 -13.94 14.08 60.69
CA ASN A 240 -15.36 14.45 60.69
C ASN A 240 -16.18 13.73 61.78
N THR A 241 -15.50 13.12 62.75
CA THR A 241 -16.10 12.54 63.95
C THR A 241 -15.36 12.97 65.21
N THR A 242 -16.07 13.06 66.32
CA THR A 242 -15.49 13.15 67.66
C THR A 242 -15.67 11.82 68.38
N ARG A 243 -14.66 11.44 69.17
CA ARG A 243 -14.73 10.27 70.05
C ARG A 243 -15.09 10.74 71.45
N MET A 244 -16.19 10.21 71.98
CA MET A 244 -16.62 10.47 73.35
C MET A 244 -15.80 9.65 74.35
N ALA A 245 -15.88 10.01 75.64
CA ALA A 245 -15.18 9.30 76.73
C ALA A 245 -15.63 7.83 76.88
N ASP A 246 -16.83 7.49 76.42
CA ASP A 246 -17.38 6.13 76.39
C ASP A 246 -16.99 5.33 75.13
N ASN A 247 -16.08 5.86 74.30
CA ASN A 247 -15.65 5.32 73.02
C ASN A 247 -16.69 5.31 71.89
N THR A 248 -17.83 5.98 72.04
CA THR A 248 -18.77 6.18 70.93
C THR A 248 -18.27 7.26 69.96
N LEU A 249 -18.68 7.14 68.69
CA LEU A 249 -18.38 8.11 67.63
C LEU A 249 -19.61 8.96 67.35
N ARG A 250 -19.42 10.28 67.27
CA ARG A 250 -20.46 11.23 66.86
C ARG A 250 -19.96 12.07 65.68
N ALA A 251 -20.80 12.21 64.67
CA ALA A 251 -20.56 13.12 63.56
C ALA A 251 -20.41 14.55 64.08
N ILE A 252 -19.44 15.29 63.53
CA ILE A 252 -19.22 16.71 63.82
C ILE A 252 -20.24 17.55 63.06
#